data_AF-A0A9Q2EL93-F1
#
_entry.id   AF-A0A9Q2EL93-F1
#
_cell.length_a   1.000
_cell.length_b   1.000
_cell.length_c   1.000
_cell.angle_alpha   90.00
_cell.angle_beta   90.00
_cell.angle_gamma   90.00
#
_symmetry.space_group_name_H-M   'P 1'
#
loop_
_entity.id
_entity.type
_entity.pdbx_description
1 polymer ?
#
loop_
_entity_poly.entity_id
_entity_poly.type
_entity_poly.pdbx_seq_one_letter_code
_entity_poly.pdbx_strand_id
1 'polypeptide(L)'
;MSNKDHNIPITKQDLTNDPELIDLFGVPWDIINHRHPSVTPEIKKRILKEKYKKRVIADGIESGQLTLNEHGYVFRSKLNSSQFAGLVFEAFLVDRFNSNRSEGLRAFTWCTEDNSTAATKHFEEFLAVGTGLISTQREHIGFYEPHSNADIIFLRKNHSRNEMENALVKGTNLQSAIQVKCIKYNIIEEVVKTVISGKYRNVITMLSDTRGIPSWVTCHSALATMKRRGTITTEQYAKAIAAIHGPEYFGLAQHDIDDYHEYILEFWKGNTEEQTKNINDAIDQEINAYTRRNGLLVPLSLK
;
A
#
# COMPACT_ATOMS: atom_id res chain seq x y z
N MET A 1 -25.95 46.77 -31.66
CA MET A 1 -24.75 46.88 -30.80
C MET A 1 -24.28 45.46 -30.51
N SER A 2 -23.18 45.05 -31.14
CA SER A 2 -22.61 43.70 -31.00
C SER A 2 -21.61 43.73 -29.85
N ASN A 3 -21.92 43.04 -28.75
CA ASN A 3 -20.91 42.65 -27.78
C ASN A 3 -20.09 41.54 -28.42
N LYS A 4 -18.86 41.86 -28.82
CA LYS A 4 -17.84 40.87 -29.14
C LYS A 4 -17.17 40.51 -27.83
N ASP A 5 -17.51 39.35 -27.28
CA ASP A 5 -16.71 38.71 -26.24
C ASP A 5 -15.34 38.41 -26.84
N HIS A 6 -14.33 39.13 -26.38
CA HIS A 6 -12.95 38.83 -26.67
C HIS A 6 -12.57 37.59 -25.85
N ASN A 7 -12.73 36.41 -26.45
CA ASN A 7 -12.07 35.20 -25.98
C ASN A 7 -10.56 35.38 -26.19
N ILE A 8 -9.85 35.76 -25.13
CA ILE A 8 -8.38 35.76 -25.11
C ILE A 8 -7.96 34.29 -24.96
N PRO A 9 -7.30 33.68 -25.96
CA PRO A 9 -6.81 32.32 -25.83
C PRO A 9 -5.62 32.32 -24.87
N ILE A 10 -5.78 31.68 -23.72
CA ILE A 10 -4.72 31.52 -22.73
C ILE A 10 -3.68 30.57 -23.30
N THR A 11 -2.43 31.01 -23.34
CA THR A 11 -1.34 30.24 -23.93
C THR A 11 -0.72 29.31 -22.89
N LYS A 12 -0.05 28.24 -23.35
CA LYS A 12 0.72 27.34 -22.45
C LYS A 12 1.75 28.09 -21.61
N GLN A 13 2.20 29.26 -22.08
CA GLN A 13 3.19 30.09 -21.42
C GLN A 13 2.61 30.83 -20.21
N ASP A 14 1.32 31.18 -20.25
CA ASP A 14 0.60 31.83 -19.15
C ASP A 14 0.38 30.86 -17.97
N LEU A 15 0.06 29.59 -18.26
CA LEU A 15 -0.08 28.52 -17.26
C LEU A 15 1.25 28.14 -16.58
N THR A 16 2.39 28.46 -17.19
CA THR A 16 3.71 28.11 -16.63
C THR A 16 4.22 29.20 -15.68
N ASN A 17 3.70 30.43 -15.81
CA ASN A 17 4.20 31.60 -15.09
C ASN A 17 3.37 31.97 -13.86
N ASP A 18 2.18 31.38 -13.69
CA ASP A 18 1.30 31.69 -12.56
C ASP A 18 0.63 30.41 -12.00
N PRO A 19 1.14 29.87 -10.87
CA PRO A 19 0.56 28.71 -10.20
C PRO A 19 -0.87 28.95 -9.66
N GLU A 20 -1.26 30.22 -9.44
CA GLU A 20 -2.59 30.58 -8.92
C GLU A 20 -3.68 30.51 -10.00
N LEU A 21 -3.30 30.53 -11.30
CA LEU A 21 -4.26 30.32 -12.39
C LEU A 21 -4.94 28.94 -12.32
N ILE A 22 -4.30 27.92 -11.73
CA ILE A 22 -4.89 26.58 -11.60
C ILE A 22 -6.06 26.58 -10.60
N ASP A 23 -5.97 27.37 -9.53
CA ASP A 23 -7.08 27.58 -8.59
C ASP A 23 -8.26 28.33 -9.25
N LEU A 24 -8.00 29.10 -10.33
CA LEU A 24 -9.01 29.88 -11.05
C LEU A 24 -9.89 29.06 -12.02
N PHE A 25 -9.44 27.88 -12.47
CA PHE A 25 -10.14 27.09 -13.50
C PHE A 25 -11.09 26.01 -12.95
N GLY A 26 -11.15 25.80 -11.64
CA GLY A 26 -12.01 24.76 -11.05
C GLY A 26 -11.74 23.35 -11.59
N VAL A 27 -10.56 23.13 -12.18
CA VAL A 27 -10.14 21.83 -12.71
C VAL A 27 -9.78 20.95 -11.52
N PRO A 28 -10.43 19.79 -11.34
CA PRO A 28 -10.04 18.83 -10.31
C PRO A 28 -8.54 18.52 -10.39
N TRP A 29 -7.81 18.62 -9.27
CA TRP A 29 -6.36 18.51 -9.30
C TRP A 29 -5.89 17.11 -9.70
N ASP A 30 -6.73 16.09 -9.50
CA ASP A 30 -6.48 14.70 -9.88
C ASP A 30 -6.35 14.46 -11.40
N ILE A 31 -6.81 15.40 -12.24
CA ILE A 31 -6.71 15.34 -13.70
C ILE A 31 -5.35 15.87 -14.20
N ILE A 32 -4.63 16.64 -13.37
CA ILE A 32 -3.35 17.24 -13.75
C ILE A 32 -2.24 16.19 -13.70
N ASN A 33 -1.49 16.05 -14.79
CA ASN A 33 -0.30 15.20 -14.82
C ASN A 33 0.81 15.81 -13.94
N HIS A 34 0.87 15.37 -12.69
CA HIS A 34 1.84 15.83 -11.69
C HIS A 34 3.29 15.48 -12.00
N ARG A 35 3.55 14.66 -13.03
CA ARG A 35 4.90 14.32 -13.49
C ARG A 35 5.43 15.28 -14.57
N HIS A 36 4.65 16.27 -14.97
CA HIS A 36 5.12 17.28 -15.90
C HIS A 36 6.25 18.12 -15.25
N PRO A 37 7.35 18.43 -15.96
CA PRO A 37 8.50 19.14 -15.37
C PRO A 37 8.17 20.51 -14.75
N SER A 38 7.10 21.15 -15.22
CA SER A 38 6.63 22.45 -14.70
C SER A 38 5.83 22.34 -13.40
N VAL A 39 5.49 21.13 -12.94
CA VAL A 39 4.75 20.94 -11.69
C VAL A 39 5.70 21.05 -10.52
N THR A 40 5.43 22.01 -9.64
CA THR A 40 6.22 22.18 -8.42
C THR A 40 5.94 21.07 -7.41
N PRO A 41 6.85 20.80 -6.46
CA PRO A 41 6.62 19.85 -5.37
C PRO A 41 5.32 20.13 -4.59
N GLU A 42 4.99 21.41 -4.37
CA GLU A 42 3.78 21.81 -3.65
C GLU A 42 2.51 21.48 -4.42
N ILE A 43 2.49 21.72 -5.74
CA ILE A 43 1.37 21.35 -6.61
C ILE A 43 1.24 19.83 -6.64
N LYS A 44 2.35 19.11 -6.82
CA LYS A 44 2.36 17.64 -6.79
C LYS A 44 1.74 17.12 -5.50
N LYS A 45 2.13 17.66 -4.34
CA LYS A 45 1.55 17.31 -3.04
C LYS A 45 0.04 17.55 -2.97
N ARG A 46 -0.46 18.66 -3.53
CA ARG A 46 -1.91 18.92 -3.62
C ARG A 46 -2.62 17.88 -4.48
N ILE A 47 -2.09 17.59 -5.66
CA ILE A 47 -2.63 16.58 -6.59
C ILE A 47 -2.69 15.21 -5.92
N LEU A 48 -1.59 14.75 -5.32
CA LEU A 48 -1.51 13.47 -4.63
C LEU A 48 -2.50 13.39 -3.45
N LYS A 49 -2.65 14.49 -2.70
CA LYS A 49 -3.63 14.58 -1.61
C LYS A 49 -5.05 14.42 -2.11
N GLU A 50 -5.44 15.09 -3.18
CA GLU A 50 -6.79 14.94 -3.71
C GLU A 50 -7.05 13.53 -4.23
N LYS A 51 -6.08 12.96 -4.94
CA LYS A 51 -6.18 11.61 -5.51
C LYS A 51 -6.26 10.52 -4.43
N TYR A 52 -5.46 10.63 -3.37
CA TYR A 52 -5.20 9.49 -2.47
C TYR A 52 -5.64 9.67 -1.02
N LYS A 53 -6.01 10.87 -0.54
CA LYS A 53 -6.38 11.10 0.87
C LYS A 53 -7.45 10.13 1.36
N LYS A 54 -8.55 10.00 0.62
CA LYS A 54 -9.66 9.11 1.00
C LYS A 54 -9.21 7.65 1.05
N ARG A 55 -8.33 7.26 0.11
CA ARG A 55 -7.82 5.89 0.01
C ARG A 55 -6.88 5.54 1.16
N VAL A 56 -5.89 6.39 1.48
CA VAL A 56 -5.01 6.18 2.65
C VAL A 56 -5.81 6.09 3.94
N ILE A 57 -6.86 6.90 4.10
CA ILE A 57 -7.71 6.84 5.30
C ILE A 57 -8.45 5.51 5.36
N ALA A 58 -9.06 5.06 4.26
CA ALA A 58 -9.76 3.78 4.21
C ALA A 58 -8.82 2.59 4.50
N ASP A 59 -7.71 2.52 3.77
CA ASP A 59 -6.71 1.45 3.92
C ASP A 59 -6.04 1.50 5.30
N GLY A 60 -5.82 2.70 5.85
CA GLY A 60 -5.30 2.91 7.20
C GLY A 60 -6.26 2.44 8.30
N ILE A 61 -7.57 2.60 8.12
CA ILE A 61 -8.59 2.07 9.04
C ILE A 61 -8.64 0.55 8.93
N GLU A 62 -8.64 0.02 7.71
CA GLU A 62 -8.72 -1.42 7.46
C GLU A 62 -7.50 -2.18 7.99
N SER A 63 -6.32 -1.57 7.92
CA SER A 63 -5.08 -2.08 8.53
C SER A 63 -4.96 -1.82 10.04
N GLY A 64 -5.96 -1.20 10.66
CA GLY A 64 -5.97 -0.90 12.11
C GLY A 64 -4.99 0.20 12.54
N GLN A 65 -4.37 0.91 11.60
CA GLN A 65 -3.42 2.00 11.89
C GLN A 65 -4.13 3.34 12.16
N LEU A 66 -5.35 3.46 11.67
CA LEU A 66 -6.28 4.55 11.93
C LEU A 66 -7.53 4.02 12.64
N THR A 67 -8.14 4.86 13.45
CA THR A 67 -9.44 4.58 14.10
C THR A 67 -10.40 5.72 13.86
N LEU A 68 -11.66 5.41 13.57
CA LEU A 68 -12.70 6.42 13.43
C LEU A 68 -13.30 6.75 14.81
N ASN A 69 -13.46 8.03 15.10
CA ASN A 69 -14.20 8.56 16.25
C ASN A 69 -15.23 9.60 15.79
N GLU A 70 -15.97 10.19 16.73
CA GLU A 70 -17.01 11.19 16.45
C GLU A 70 -16.48 12.48 15.77
N HIS A 71 -15.17 12.72 15.81
CA HIS A 71 -14.51 13.89 15.26
C HIS A 71 -13.69 13.63 13.99
N GLY A 72 -13.65 12.37 13.50
CA GLY A 72 -12.88 11.98 12.32
C GLY A 72 -12.00 10.76 12.57
N TYR A 73 -10.86 10.69 11.87
CA TYR A 73 -9.89 9.60 12.07
C TYR A 73 -8.79 10.02 13.03
N VAL A 74 -8.30 9.06 13.82
CA VAL A 74 -7.16 9.22 14.71
C VAL A 74 -6.05 8.28 14.26
N PHE A 75 -4.87 8.83 14.01
CA PHE A 75 -3.66 8.06 13.74
C PHE A 75 -3.14 7.41 15.02
N ARG A 76 -2.94 6.09 15.04
CA ARG A 76 -2.48 5.35 16.24
C ARG A 76 -1.20 4.56 16.02
N SER A 77 -0.62 4.61 14.83
CA SER A 77 0.50 3.75 14.49
C SER A 77 1.77 4.15 15.24
N LYS A 78 2.42 3.17 15.87
CA LYS A 78 3.80 3.27 16.38
C LYS A 78 4.82 2.66 15.41
N LEU A 79 4.36 2.23 14.24
CA LEU A 79 5.19 1.57 13.24
C LEU A 79 6.02 2.60 12.49
N ASN A 80 7.18 2.16 12.02
CA ASN A 80 7.95 2.99 11.09
C ASN A 80 7.20 3.14 9.76
N SER A 81 7.59 4.14 8.97
CA SER A 81 6.90 4.48 7.72
C SER A 81 6.85 3.31 6.72
N SER A 82 7.87 2.47 6.65
CA SER A 82 7.89 1.29 5.77
C SER A 82 6.91 0.21 6.21
N GLN A 83 6.83 -0.05 7.52
CA GLN A 83 5.87 -1.00 8.08
C GLN A 83 4.43 -0.50 7.91
N PHE A 84 4.18 0.79 8.17
CA PHE A 84 2.89 1.43 7.92
C PHE A 84 2.47 1.31 6.45
N ALA A 85 3.39 1.63 5.52
CA ALA A 85 3.13 1.49 4.10
C ALA A 85 2.83 0.05 3.69
N GLY A 86 3.54 -0.93 4.25
CA GLY A 86 3.27 -2.35 4.02
C GLY A 86 1.81 -2.72 4.30
N LEU A 87 1.34 -2.41 5.51
CA LEU A 87 -0.04 -2.72 5.92
C LEU A 87 -1.10 -1.96 5.10
N VAL A 88 -0.82 -0.71 4.74
CA VAL A 88 -1.70 0.08 3.86
C VAL A 88 -1.78 -0.55 2.46
N PHE A 89 -0.66 -1.05 1.93
CA PHE A 89 -0.65 -1.74 0.64
C PHE A 89 -1.35 -3.10 0.66
N GLU A 90 -1.31 -3.82 1.79
CA GLU A 90 -2.08 -5.04 1.97
C GLU A 90 -3.59 -4.77 1.86
N ALA A 91 -4.09 -3.79 2.64
CA ALA A 91 -5.49 -3.35 2.57
C ALA A 91 -5.86 -2.88 1.16
N PHE A 92 -4.97 -2.10 0.53
CA PHE A 92 -5.15 -1.63 -0.83
C PHE A 92 -5.35 -2.80 -1.82
N LEU A 93 -4.49 -3.81 -1.79
CA LEU A 93 -4.56 -4.95 -2.71
C LEU A 93 -5.79 -5.82 -2.47
N VAL A 94 -6.18 -6.05 -1.22
CA VAL A 94 -7.39 -6.81 -0.89
C VAL A 94 -8.63 -6.15 -1.50
N ASP A 95 -8.78 -4.83 -1.31
CA ASP A 95 -9.87 -4.09 -1.94
C ASP A 95 -9.81 -4.13 -3.47
N ARG A 96 -8.62 -4.01 -4.07
CA ARG A 96 -8.45 -4.10 -5.53
C ARG A 96 -8.83 -5.46 -6.09
N PHE A 97 -8.41 -6.54 -5.43
CA PHE A 97 -8.73 -7.90 -5.86
C PHE A 97 -10.22 -8.23 -5.73
N ASN A 98 -10.91 -7.64 -4.74
CA ASN A 98 -12.35 -7.84 -4.58
C ASN A 98 -13.20 -6.91 -5.47
N SER A 99 -12.74 -5.69 -5.73
CA SER A 99 -13.50 -4.68 -6.51
C SER A 99 -13.24 -4.76 -8.03
N ASN A 100 -12.08 -5.26 -8.46
CA ASN A 100 -11.77 -5.46 -9.87
C ASN A 100 -11.57 -6.94 -10.18
N ARG A 101 -12.60 -7.53 -10.81
CA ARG A 101 -12.61 -8.93 -11.25
C ARG A 101 -11.36 -9.34 -12.02
N SER A 102 -10.85 -8.51 -12.92
CA SER A 102 -9.69 -8.86 -13.75
C SER A 102 -8.41 -9.00 -12.92
N GLU A 103 -8.21 -8.08 -11.98
CA GLU A 103 -7.04 -8.04 -11.08
C GLU A 103 -7.13 -9.17 -10.07
N GLY A 104 -8.30 -9.35 -9.45
CA GLY A 104 -8.57 -10.43 -8.50
C GLY A 104 -8.46 -11.82 -9.10
N LEU A 105 -9.07 -12.06 -10.26
CA LEU A 105 -8.97 -13.35 -10.95
C LEU A 105 -7.50 -13.67 -11.26
N ARG A 106 -6.73 -12.69 -11.71
CA ARG A 106 -5.33 -12.91 -12.03
C ARG A 106 -4.50 -13.21 -10.80
N ALA A 107 -4.74 -12.51 -9.68
CA ALA A 107 -4.09 -12.82 -8.41
C ALA A 107 -4.45 -14.23 -7.93
N PHE A 108 -5.73 -14.61 -8.03
CA PHE A 108 -6.24 -15.92 -7.67
C PHE A 108 -5.63 -17.05 -8.50
N THR A 109 -5.65 -16.97 -9.84
CA THR A 109 -5.09 -18.03 -10.69
C THR A 109 -3.57 -18.13 -10.56
N TRP A 110 -2.90 -17.01 -10.29
CA TRP A 110 -1.46 -16.98 -10.03
C TRP A 110 -1.09 -17.70 -8.73
N CYS A 111 -1.78 -17.41 -7.61
CA CYS A 111 -1.43 -18.03 -6.33
C CYS A 111 -1.95 -19.47 -6.19
N THR A 112 -3.02 -19.85 -6.91
CA THR A 112 -3.54 -21.23 -6.94
C THR A 112 -2.86 -22.10 -7.99
N GLU A 113 -2.09 -21.51 -8.92
CA GLU A 113 -1.51 -22.19 -10.08
C GLU A 113 -2.56 -22.87 -10.98
N ASP A 114 -3.82 -22.42 -10.92
CA ASP A 114 -4.91 -22.96 -11.74
C ASP A 114 -5.44 -21.95 -12.76
N ASN A 115 -4.92 -22.04 -13.98
CA ASN A 115 -5.40 -21.26 -15.13
C ASN A 115 -6.54 -21.97 -15.90
N SER A 116 -7.19 -22.98 -15.32
CA SER A 116 -8.28 -23.69 -15.98
C SER A 116 -9.53 -22.83 -16.12
N THR A 117 -10.33 -23.09 -17.15
CA THR A 117 -11.65 -22.46 -17.32
C THR A 117 -12.57 -22.74 -16.13
N ALA A 118 -12.36 -23.85 -15.41
CA ALA A 118 -13.11 -24.16 -14.20
C ALA A 118 -12.75 -23.19 -13.05
N ALA A 119 -11.46 -22.97 -12.78
CA ALA A 119 -11.01 -22.01 -11.78
C ALA A 119 -11.57 -20.60 -12.05
N THR A 120 -11.55 -20.16 -13.31
CA THR A 120 -12.12 -18.87 -13.72
C THR A 120 -13.62 -18.74 -13.47
N LYS A 121 -14.37 -19.84 -13.54
CA LYS A 121 -15.81 -19.85 -13.25
C LYS A 121 -16.10 -19.84 -11.75
N HIS A 122 -15.28 -20.54 -10.97
CA HIS A 122 -15.45 -20.63 -9.51
C HIS A 122 -14.85 -19.44 -8.76
N PHE A 123 -14.04 -18.59 -9.41
CA PHE A 123 -13.45 -17.41 -8.79
C PHE A 123 -14.49 -16.52 -8.09
N GLU A 124 -15.71 -16.39 -8.63
CA GLU A 124 -16.78 -15.56 -8.02
C GLU A 124 -17.23 -16.07 -6.63
N GLU A 125 -16.90 -17.31 -6.26
CA GLU A 125 -17.18 -17.86 -4.93
C GLU A 125 -16.12 -17.45 -3.91
N PHE A 126 -14.97 -16.94 -4.36
CA PHE A 126 -13.83 -16.60 -3.53
C PHE A 126 -13.76 -15.09 -3.24
N LEU A 127 -13.40 -14.79 -1.99
CA LEU A 127 -13.11 -13.45 -1.50
C LEU A 127 -11.62 -13.37 -1.14
N ALA A 128 -10.92 -12.35 -1.63
CA ALA A 128 -9.60 -12.02 -1.13
C ALA A 128 -9.71 -11.44 0.29
N VAL A 129 -8.89 -11.91 1.22
CA VAL A 129 -8.83 -11.39 2.58
C VAL A 129 -7.39 -11.19 3.01
N GLY A 130 -7.13 -10.13 3.76
CA GLY A 130 -5.81 -9.86 4.31
C GLY A 130 -5.69 -10.43 5.72
N THR A 131 -4.69 -11.29 5.98
CA THR A 131 -4.59 -12.03 7.24
C THR A 131 -4.32 -11.12 8.44
N GLY A 132 -3.73 -9.93 8.22
CA GLY A 132 -3.50 -8.92 9.25
C GLY A 132 -4.58 -7.83 9.37
N LEU A 133 -5.65 -7.88 8.56
CA LEU A 133 -6.63 -6.80 8.46
C LEU A 133 -7.78 -6.90 9.48
N ILE A 134 -8.39 -5.76 9.79
CA ILE A 134 -9.46 -5.63 10.78
C ILE A 134 -10.75 -6.35 10.33
N SER A 135 -11.10 -6.32 9.04
CA SER A 135 -12.24 -7.09 8.53
C SER A 135 -12.07 -8.58 8.79
N THR A 136 -10.89 -9.14 8.52
CA THR A 136 -10.56 -10.55 8.80
C THR A 136 -10.69 -10.87 10.27
N GLN A 137 -10.21 -10.01 11.17
CA GLN A 137 -10.37 -10.21 12.62
C GLN A 137 -11.84 -10.32 13.04
N ARG A 138 -12.73 -9.56 12.41
CA ARG A 138 -14.16 -9.48 12.76
C ARG A 138 -14.99 -10.58 12.11
N GLU A 139 -14.74 -10.85 10.83
CA GLU A 139 -15.61 -11.68 9.98
C GLU A 139 -15.04 -13.09 9.77
N HIS A 140 -13.72 -13.25 9.89
CA HIS A 140 -12.98 -14.47 9.57
C HIS A 140 -11.90 -14.76 10.62
N ILE A 141 -12.26 -14.69 11.91
CA ILE A 141 -11.31 -14.74 13.04
C ILE A 141 -10.34 -15.94 13.00
N GLY A 142 -10.77 -17.09 12.49
CA GLY A 142 -9.92 -18.28 12.33
C GLY A 142 -8.81 -18.13 11.28
N PHE A 143 -8.83 -17.07 10.50
CA PHE A 143 -7.85 -16.73 9.45
C PHE A 143 -7.09 -15.43 9.75
N TYR A 144 -7.33 -14.83 10.92
CA TYR A 144 -6.62 -13.63 11.35
C TYR A 144 -5.24 -13.99 11.90
N GLU A 145 -4.21 -13.78 11.08
CA GLU A 145 -2.82 -14.14 11.36
C GLU A 145 -1.85 -13.02 10.94
N PRO A 146 -1.80 -11.89 11.68
CA PRO A 146 -1.01 -10.69 11.34
C PRO A 146 0.52 -10.88 11.31
N HIS A 147 1.01 -12.08 11.64
CA HIS A 147 2.42 -12.45 11.64
C HIS A 147 2.72 -13.69 10.77
N SER A 148 1.75 -14.10 9.95
CA SER A 148 1.93 -15.21 9.02
C SER A 148 2.88 -14.84 7.88
N ASN A 149 3.25 -15.85 7.07
CA ASN A 149 3.98 -15.65 5.82
C ASN A 149 3.03 -15.43 4.62
N ALA A 150 1.79 -15.03 4.91
CA ALA A 150 0.69 -14.96 3.96
C ALA A 150 -0.12 -13.69 4.24
N ASP A 151 0.20 -12.59 3.58
CA ASP A 151 -0.51 -11.34 3.82
C ASP A 151 -1.93 -11.39 3.23
N ILE A 152 -2.09 -12.01 2.06
CA ILE A 152 -3.38 -12.14 1.35
C ILE A 152 -3.65 -13.59 1.01
N ILE A 153 -4.88 -14.02 1.27
CA ILE A 153 -5.39 -15.37 0.97
C ILE A 153 -6.77 -15.25 0.31
N PHE A 154 -7.27 -16.34 -0.27
CA PHE A 154 -8.61 -16.38 -0.86
C PHE A 154 -9.47 -17.39 -0.10
N LEU A 155 -10.66 -16.96 0.33
CA LEU A 155 -11.59 -17.78 1.08
C LEU A 155 -12.90 -17.95 0.33
N ARG A 156 -13.53 -19.11 0.44
CA ARG A 156 -14.92 -19.31 0.03
C ARG A 156 -15.72 -20.02 1.11
N LYS A 157 -17.04 -19.94 1.01
CA LYS A 157 -17.93 -20.69 1.90
C LYS A 157 -18.13 -22.11 1.36
N ASN A 158 -17.75 -23.11 2.15
CA ASN A 158 -18.13 -24.49 1.90
C ASN A 158 -19.59 -24.69 2.29
N HIS A 159 -20.49 -24.78 1.30
CA HIS A 159 -21.93 -24.93 1.57
C HIS A 159 -22.31 -26.22 2.30
N SER A 160 -21.51 -27.29 2.16
CA SER A 160 -21.78 -28.58 2.81
C SER A 160 -21.41 -28.59 4.29
N ARG A 161 -20.38 -27.83 4.69
CA ARG A 161 -19.91 -27.73 6.08
C ARG A 161 -20.36 -26.44 6.77
N ASN A 162 -20.88 -25.48 6.01
CA ASN A 162 -21.18 -24.12 6.46
C ASN A 162 -19.98 -23.42 7.11
N GLU A 163 -18.78 -23.72 6.62
CA GLU A 163 -17.50 -23.20 7.10
C GLU A 163 -16.76 -22.46 5.97
N MET A 164 -15.90 -21.52 6.32
CA MET A 164 -14.99 -20.90 5.33
C MET A 164 -13.81 -21.83 5.07
N GLU A 165 -13.38 -21.92 3.83
CA GLU A 165 -12.21 -22.70 3.43
C GLU A 165 -11.26 -21.90 2.54
N ASN A 166 -9.97 -22.21 2.67
CA ASN A 166 -8.91 -21.62 1.86
C ASN A 166 -8.96 -22.14 0.42
N ALA A 167 -8.66 -21.26 -0.52
CA ALA A 167 -8.19 -21.65 -1.83
C ALA A 167 -6.86 -22.43 -1.69
N LEU A 168 -6.74 -23.50 -2.47
CA LEU A 168 -5.57 -24.38 -2.45
C LEU A 168 -4.80 -24.27 -3.75
N VAL A 169 -3.50 -24.52 -3.67
CA VAL A 169 -2.68 -24.68 -4.86
C VAL A 169 -3.08 -25.98 -5.56
N LYS A 170 -3.29 -25.88 -6.87
CA LYS A 170 -3.70 -26.97 -7.75
C LYS A 170 -2.88 -28.23 -7.52
N GLY A 171 -3.57 -29.34 -7.28
CA GLY A 171 -2.94 -30.65 -7.08
C GLY A 171 -2.25 -30.82 -5.73
N THR A 172 -2.48 -29.93 -4.77
CA THR A 172 -1.91 -29.99 -3.42
C THR A 172 -2.94 -29.65 -2.35
N ASN A 173 -2.60 -29.92 -1.08
CA ASN A 173 -3.37 -29.46 0.08
C ASN A 173 -2.79 -28.18 0.70
N LEU A 174 -1.94 -27.47 -0.02
CA LEU A 174 -1.30 -26.25 0.47
C LEU A 174 -2.21 -25.06 0.17
N GLN A 175 -2.42 -24.21 1.17
CA GLN A 175 -3.10 -22.94 1.02
C GLN A 175 -2.38 -22.06 -0.01
N SER A 176 -3.16 -21.47 -0.93
CA SER A 176 -2.65 -20.41 -1.80
C SER A 176 -2.57 -19.10 -1.03
N ALA A 177 -1.43 -18.43 -1.12
CA ALA A 177 -1.17 -17.21 -0.37
C ALA A 177 -0.26 -16.28 -1.16
N ILE A 178 -0.42 -14.98 -0.92
CA ILE A 178 0.40 -13.91 -1.48
C ILE A 178 1.05 -13.15 -0.33
N GLN A 179 2.36 -12.95 -0.42
CA GLN A 179 3.10 -12.03 0.43
C GLN A 179 3.31 -10.71 -0.32
N VAL A 180 3.00 -9.60 0.33
CA VAL A 180 3.20 -8.24 -0.15
C VAL A 180 4.53 -7.71 0.40
N LYS A 181 5.36 -7.12 -0.46
CA LYS A 181 6.65 -6.54 -0.07
C LYS A 181 6.77 -5.10 -0.57
N CYS A 182 6.83 -4.18 0.39
CA CYS A 182 7.00 -2.75 0.16
C CYS A 182 8.42 -2.31 0.51
N ILE A 183 9.41 -2.88 -0.17
CA ILE A 183 10.83 -2.65 0.09
C ILE A 183 11.55 -2.13 -1.15
N LYS A 184 12.59 -1.32 -0.94
CA LYS A 184 13.48 -0.81 -2.01
C LYS A 184 14.92 -1.32 -1.89
N TYR A 185 15.25 -1.93 -0.75
CA TYR A 185 16.59 -2.38 -0.39
C TYR A 185 16.56 -3.82 0.11
N ASN A 186 17.71 -4.48 0.17
CA ASN A 186 17.86 -5.87 0.63
C ASN A 186 16.93 -6.88 -0.06
N ILE A 187 16.53 -6.58 -1.30
CA ILE A 187 15.58 -7.37 -2.11
C ILE A 187 16.01 -8.84 -2.23
N ILE A 188 17.32 -9.10 -2.31
CA ILE A 188 17.87 -10.46 -2.40
C ILE A 188 17.54 -11.28 -1.14
N GLU A 189 17.75 -10.71 0.05
CA GLU A 189 17.51 -11.41 1.32
C GLU A 189 16.01 -11.52 1.61
N GLU A 190 15.28 -10.41 1.46
CA GLU A 190 13.89 -10.30 1.88
C GLU A 190 12.90 -10.99 0.92
N VAL A 191 13.25 -11.12 -0.37
CA VAL A 191 12.37 -11.67 -1.42
C VAL A 191 12.99 -12.89 -2.10
N VAL A 192 14.18 -12.74 -2.70
CA VAL A 192 14.71 -13.80 -3.57
C VAL A 192 15.02 -15.07 -2.76
N LYS A 193 15.75 -14.94 -1.66
CA LYS A 193 16.10 -16.08 -0.81
C LYS A 193 14.90 -16.68 -0.10
N THR A 194 13.94 -15.87 0.34
CA THR A 194 12.72 -16.35 1.00
C THR A 194 11.85 -17.16 0.04
N VAL A 195 11.75 -16.75 -1.24
CA VAL A 195 11.08 -17.55 -2.29
C VAL A 195 11.84 -18.83 -2.60
N ILE A 196 13.17 -18.79 -2.77
CA ILE A 196 13.99 -19.99 -3.03
C ILE A 196 13.87 -21.01 -1.90
N SER A 197 13.84 -20.54 -0.64
CA SER A 197 13.69 -21.40 0.55
C SER A 197 12.29 -22.01 0.69
N GLY A 198 11.31 -21.53 -0.08
CA GLY A 198 9.91 -21.93 0.05
C GLY A 198 9.14 -21.25 1.19
N LYS A 199 9.76 -20.31 1.94
CA LYS A 199 9.08 -19.52 2.98
C LYS A 199 7.91 -18.72 2.40
N TYR A 200 8.12 -18.08 1.24
CA TYR A 200 7.07 -17.39 0.50
C TYR A 200 6.82 -18.11 -0.82
N ARG A 201 5.55 -18.41 -1.11
CA ARG A 201 5.16 -19.09 -2.34
C ARG A 201 4.96 -18.13 -3.50
N ASN A 202 4.28 -17.01 -3.25
CA ASN A 202 4.04 -15.95 -4.21
C ASN A 202 4.34 -14.61 -3.52
N VAL A 203 5.11 -13.74 -4.17
CA VAL A 203 5.48 -12.43 -3.66
C VAL A 203 5.16 -11.35 -4.68
N ILE A 204 4.40 -10.33 -4.25
CA ILE A 204 4.23 -9.09 -4.99
C ILE A 204 5.17 -8.02 -4.41
N THR A 205 6.05 -7.46 -5.23
CA THR A 205 6.90 -6.33 -4.83
C THR A 205 6.30 -5.03 -5.33
N MET A 206 5.96 -4.11 -4.43
CA MET A 206 5.15 -2.94 -4.77
C MET A 206 5.94 -1.76 -5.33
N LEU A 207 7.20 -1.59 -4.93
CA LEU A 207 7.90 -0.32 -5.09
C LEU A 207 8.99 -0.35 -6.17
N SER A 208 9.26 0.81 -6.75
CA SER A 208 10.46 1.06 -7.55
C SER A 208 11.61 1.65 -6.73
N ASP A 209 12.84 1.40 -7.17
CA ASP A 209 14.04 2.07 -6.64
C ASP A 209 14.06 3.58 -7.00
N THR A 210 15.08 4.30 -6.54
CA THR A 210 15.23 5.74 -6.80
C THR A 210 15.46 6.09 -8.28
N ARG A 211 15.76 5.11 -9.13
CA ARG A 211 15.92 5.26 -10.58
C ARG A 211 14.65 4.84 -11.34
N GLY A 212 13.58 4.50 -10.62
CA GLY A 212 12.33 4.03 -11.21
C GLY A 212 12.38 2.58 -11.69
N ILE A 213 13.35 1.78 -11.23
CA ILE A 213 13.42 0.35 -11.57
C ILE A 213 12.51 -0.42 -10.61
N PRO A 214 11.47 -1.13 -11.09
CA PRO A 214 10.61 -1.93 -10.22
C PRO A 214 11.38 -3.02 -9.48
N SER A 215 11.07 -3.23 -8.21
CA SER A 215 11.79 -4.21 -7.37
C SER A 215 11.74 -5.65 -7.92
N TRP A 216 10.66 -6.02 -8.61
CA TRP A 216 10.53 -7.34 -9.23
C TRP A 216 11.55 -7.55 -10.36
N VAL A 217 11.91 -6.49 -11.11
CA VAL A 217 12.95 -6.54 -12.15
C VAL A 217 14.31 -6.81 -11.51
N THR A 218 14.59 -6.18 -10.36
CA THR A 218 15.81 -6.45 -9.59
C THR A 218 15.84 -7.89 -9.09
N CYS A 219 14.71 -8.43 -8.60
CA CYS A 219 14.60 -9.85 -8.20
C CYS A 219 14.95 -10.79 -9.36
N HIS A 220 14.34 -10.58 -10.52
CA HIS A 220 14.54 -11.40 -11.72
C HIS A 220 16.00 -11.32 -12.21
N SER A 221 16.60 -10.12 -12.18
CA SER A 221 18.02 -9.92 -12.53
C SER A 221 18.96 -10.66 -11.58
N ALA A 222 18.65 -10.67 -10.28
CA ALA A 222 19.40 -11.42 -9.28
C ALA A 222 19.27 -12.94 -9.52
N LEU A 223 18.06 -13.44 -9.74
CA LEU A 223 17.79 -14.85 -10.05
C LEU A 223 18.55 -15.31 -11.31
N ALA A 224 18.54 -14.52 -12.37
CA ALA A 224 19.27 -14.82 -13.60
C ALA A 224 20.79 -14.90 -13.36
N THR A 225 21.32 -14.04 -12.48
CA THR A 225 22.72 -14.07 -12.08
C THR A 225 23.04 -15.29 -11.23
N MET A 226 22.18 -15.67 -10.28
CA MET A 226 22.33 -16.88 -9.46
C MET A 226 22.31 -18.14 -10.32
N LYS A 227 21.42 -18.22 -11.32
CA LYS A 227 21.38 -19.33 -12.28
C LYS A 227 22.66 -19.42 -13.10
N ARG A 228 23.14 -18.30 -13.67
CA ARG A 228 24.40 -18.26 -14.44
C ARG A 228 25.62 -18.68 -13.61
N ARG A 229 25.61 -18.37 -12.32
CA ARG A 229 26.67 -18.75 -11.36
C ARG A 229 26.52 -20.19 -10.81
N GLY A 230 25.47 -20.91 -11.18
CA GLY A 230 25.20 -22.26 -10.67
C GLY A 230 24.78 -22.32 -9.20
N THR A 231 24.40 -21.19 -8.59
CA THR A 231 23.96 -21.13 -7.18
C THR A 231 22.55 -21.69 -6.98
N ILE A 232 21.74 -21.73 -8.05
CA ILE A 232 20.41 -22.33 -8.07
C ILE A 232 20.23 -23.20 -9.31
N THR A 233 19.37 -24.20 -9.23
CA THR A 233 19.02 -25.06 -10.36
C THR A 233 18.09 -24.35 -11.35
N THR A 234 17.96 -24.91 -12.56
CA THR A 234 17.00 -24.42 -13.56
C THR A 234 15.55 -24.47 -13.06
N GLU A 235 15.20 -25.49 -12.29
CA GLU A 235 13.87 -25.64 -11.70
C GLU A 235 13.61 -24.58 -10.63
N GLN A 236 14.56 -24.37 -9.70
CA GLN A 236 14.46 -23.30 -8.69
C GLN A 236 14.32 -21.93 -9.34
N TYR A 237 15.08 -21.66 -10.41
CA TYR A 237 14.95 -20.43 -11.18
C TYR A 237 13.56 -20.26 -11.79
N ALA A 238 13.06 -21.29 -12.49
CA ALA A 238 11.74 -21.23 -13.14
C ALA A 238 10.62 -20.98 -12.12
N LYS A 239 10.66 -21.72 -11.00
CA LYS A 239 9.71 -21.54 -9.90
C LYS A 239 9.78 -20.14 -9.29
N ALA A 240 10.99 -19.63 -9.01
CA ALA A 240 11.16 -18.32 -8.39
C ALA A 240 10.74 -17.16 -9.31
N ILE A 241 10.99 -17.25 -10.63
CA ILE A 241 10.53 -16.24 -11.59
C ILE A 241 9.00 -16.21 -11.68
N ALA A 242 8.34 -17.37 -11.68
CA ALA A 242 6.88 -17.47 -11.67
C ALA A 242 6.25 -16.99 -10.35
N ALA A 243 7.01 -17.05 -9.24
CA ALA A 243 6.55 -16.69 -7.92
C ALA A 243 6.69 -15.19 -7.59
N ILE A 244 7.47 -14.41 -8.35
CA ILE A 244 7.76 -12.99 -8.01
C ILE A 244 7.27 -12.08 -9.13
N HIS A 245 6.30 -11.22 -8.81
CA HIS A 245 5.76 -10.24 -9.74
C HIS A 245 5.63 -8.85 -9.12
N GLY A 246 5.49 -7.84 -9.99
CA GLY A 246 5.14 -6.49 -9.61
C GLY A 246 3.66 -6.18 -9.83
N PRO A 247 3.21 -4.96 -9.45
CA PRO A 247 1.84 -4.50 -9.64
C PRO A 247 1.33 -4.64 -11.09
N GLU A 248 2.21 -4.41 -12.07
CA GLU A 248 1.89 -4.44 -13.50
C GLU A 248 1.36 -5.80 -13.97
N TYR A 249 1.84 -6.89 -13.35
CA TYR A 249 1.34 -8.22 -13.64
C TYR A 249 -0.16 -8.31 -13.38
N PHE A 250 -0.64 -7.63 -12.33
CA PHE A 250 -2.04 -7.58 -11.89
C PHE A 250 -2.85 -6.46 -12.56
N GLY A 251 -2.28 -5.75 -13.55
CA GLY A 251 -2.96 -4.62 -14.20
C GLY A 251 -2.90 -3.30 -13.43
N LEU A 252 -2.05 -3.22 -12.40
CA LEU A 252 -1.80 -1.99 -11.65
C LEU A 252 -0.58 -1.27 -12.23
N ALA A 253 -0.73 0.00 -12.56
CA ALA A 253 0.39 0.77 -13.10
C ALA A 253 1.42 1.05 -12.01
N GLN A 254 2.69 0.64 -12.22
CA GLN A 254 3.78 0.84 -11.26
C GLN A 254 3.90 2.30 -10.79
N HIS A 255 3.68 3.23 -11.72
CA HIS A 255 3.79 4.66 -11.45
C HIS A 255 2.69 5.16 -10.48
N ASP A 256 1.46 4.64 -10.57
CA ASP A 256 0.39 4.99 -9.64
C ASP A 256 0.68 4.42 -8.25
N ILE A 257 1.30 3.24 -8.18
CA ILE A 257 1.74 2.63 -6.92
C ILE A 257 2.84 3.46 -6.26
N ASP A 258 3.83 3.92 -7.03
CA ASP A 258 4.90 4.77 -6.51
C ASP A 258 4.37 6.13 -6.02
N ASP A 259 3.41 6.74 -6.75
CA ASP A 259 2.73 7.97 -6.31
C ASP A 259 1.92 7.75 -5.03
N TYR A 260 1.22 6.62 -4.94
CA TYR A 260 0.43 6.28 -3.76
C TYR A 260 1.33 6.09 -2.55
N HIS A 261 2.45 5.38 -2.72
CA HIS A 261 3.48 5.24 -1.70
C HIS A 261 4.06 6.60 -1.26
N GLU A 262 4.35 7.49 -2.19
CA GLU A 262 4.81 8.86 -1.86
C GLU A 262 3.80 9.56 -0.96
N TYR A 263 2.52 9.52 -1.32
CA TYR A 263 1.48 10.12 -0.50
C TYR A 263 1.28 9.43 0.86
N ILE A 264 1.42 8.11 0.95
CA ILE A 264 1.40 7.36 2.22
C ILE A 264 2.50 7.88 3.16
N LEU A 265 3.72 8.09 2.63
CA LEU A 265 4.83 8.59 3.43
C LEU A 265 4.61 10.03 3.89
N GLU A 266 4.08 10.90 3.02
CA GLU A 266 3.71 12.26 3.39
C GLU A 266 2.63 12.29 4.47
N PHE A 267 1.60 11.45 4.33
CA PHE A 267 0.52 11.31 5.30
C PHE A 267 1.05 10.84 6.65
N TRP A 268 1.88 9.79 6.66
CA TRP A 268 2.51 9.26 7.88
C TRP A 268 3.36 10.33 8.57
N LYS A 269 4.18 11.08 7.80
CA LYS A 269 5.05 12.13 8.34
C LYS A 269 4.24 13.28 8.95
N GLY A 270 3.20 13.75 8.25
CA GLY A 270 2.34 14.82 8.75
C GLY A 270 1.66 14.47 10.07
N ASN A 271 1.16 13.24 10.20
CA ASN A 271 0.47 12.80 11.41
C ASN A 271 1.43 12.49 12.58
N THR A 272 2.65 12.02 12.32
CA THR A 272 3.64 11.77 13.38
C THR A 272 4.26 13.08 13.90
N GLU A 273 4.51 14.06 13.03
CA GLU A 273 4.99 15.39 13.43
C GLU A 273 3.95 16.16 14.26
N GLU A 274 2.66 16.10 13.89
CA GLU A 274 1.58 16.71 14.68
C GLU A 274 1.42 16.04 16.04
N GLN A 275 1.52 14.72 16.13
CA GLN A 275 1.53 14.01 17.42
C GLN A 275 2.72 14.41 18.28
N THR A 276 3.91 14.54 17.69
CA THR A 276 5.11 14.94 18.41
C THR A 276 4.98 16.36 18.93
N LYS A 277 4.41 17.29 18.15
CA LYS A 277 4.11 18.65 18.60
C LYS A 277 3.09 18.66 19.73
N ASN A 278 1.97 17.94 19.60
CA ASN A 278 0.95 17.88 20.65
C ASN A 278 1.48 17.24 21.95
N ILE A 279 2.35 16.24 21.85
CA ILE A 279 3.03 15.62 23.00
C ILE A 279 4.02 16.60 23.62
N ASN A 280 4.84 17.29 22.82
CA ASN A 280 5.78 18.29 23.33
C ASN A 280 5.05 19.47 23.96
N ASP A 281 3.96 19.95 23.38
CA ASP A 281 3.13 21.02 23.93
C ASP A 281 2.45 20.56 25.22
N ALA A 282 2.02 19.30 25.33
CA ALA A 282 1.49 18.71 26.56
C ALA A 282 2.57 18.54 27.64
N ILE A 283 3.78 18.10 27.26
CA ILE A 283 4.95 18.03 28.16
C ILE A 283 5.37 19.43 28.61
N ASP A 284 5.37 20.41 27.72
CA ASP A 284 5.72 21.81 28.04
C ASP A 284 4.63 22.43 28.92
N GLN A 285 3.35 22.14 28.70
CA GLN A 285 2.27 22.54 29.62
C GLN A 285 2.37 21.83 30.97
N GLU A 286 2.73 20.55 31.00
CA GLU A 286 2.94 19.78 32.22
C GLU A 286 4.15 20.32 32.98
N ILE A 287 5.29 20.60 32.33
CA ILE A 287 6.49 21.21 32.93
C ILE A 287 6.20 22.64 33.42
N ASN A 288 5.45 23.43 32.66
CA ASN A 288 5.04 24.78 33.05
C ASN A 288 4.07 24.78 34.26
N ALA A 289 3.43 23.65 34.57
CA ALA A 289 2.63 23.48 35.78
C ALA A 289 3.50 23.23 37.05
N TYR A 290 4.83 23.11 36.92
CA TYR A 290 5.75 22.95 38.05
C TYR A 290 6.76 24.09 38.11
N THR A 291 7.14 24.49 39.33
CA THR A 291 8.26 25.41 39.58
C THR A 291 9.38 24.70 40.32
N ARG A 292 10.63 25.11 40.09
CA ARG A 292 11.80 24.54 40.76
C ARG A 292 12.00 25.25 42.11
N ARG A 293 11.84 24.54 43.22
CA ARG A 293 12.23 25.00 44.57
C ARG A 293 13.21 24.00 45.19
N ASN A 294 14.36 24.50 45.65
CA ASN A 294 15.41 23.70 46.31
C ASN A 294 15.83 22.43 45.53
N GLY A 295 15.89 22.50 44.20
CA GLY A 295 16.27 21.37 43.35
C GLY A 295 15.17 20.34 43.05
N LEU A 296 13.96 20.53 43.58
CA LEU A 296 12.79 19.69 43.35
C LEU A 296 11.72 20.43 42.52
N LEU A 297 11.03 19.68 41.65
CA LEU A 297 9.87 20.18 40.89
C LEU A 297 8.62 20.13 41.78
N VAL A 298 7.96 21.27 41.98
CA VAL A 298 6.78 21.42 42.84
C VAL A 298 5.60 21.96 42.01
N PRO A 299 4.40 21.35 42.05
CA PRO A 299 3.25 21.81 41.28
C PRO A 299 2.79 23.23 41.70
N LEU A 300 2.40 24.06 40.74
CA LEU A 300 1.91 25.43 40.94
C LEU A 300 0.52 25.49 41.59
N SER A 301 -0.22 24.37 41.63
CA SER A 301 -1.58 24.28 42.17
C SER A 301 -1.67 24.19 43.69
N LEU A 302 -0.54 24.27 44.41
CA LEU A 302 -0.50 24.40 45.86
C LEU A 302 -0.21 25.86 46.24
N LYS A 303 -1.24 26.70 46.19
CA LYS A 303 -1.30 27.98 46.90
C LYS A 303 -2.50 27.98 47.84
#